data_AF-A0A936KW83-F1
#
_entry.id   AF-A0A936KW83-F1
#
_cell.length_a   1.000
_cell.length_b   1.000
_cell.length_c   1.000
_cell.angle_alpha   90.00
_cell.angle_beta   90.00
_cell.angle_gamma   90.00
#
_symmetry.space_group_name_H-M   'P 1'
#
loop_
_entity.id
_entity.type
_entity.pdbx_description
1 polymer ?
#
loop_
_entity_poly.entity_id
_entity_poly.type
_entity_poly.pdbx_seq_one_letter_code
_entity_poly.pdbx_strand_id
1 'polypeptide(L)'
;MQHDNGSFTFEYDNSWINDTTKPAISLTLPKFNQEYHSDFLFPFFYNMLPEGSNKQVVCKLNRLDINDHFGLLLTTAKNDTIGAVKVIKIE
;
A
#
# COMPACT_ATOMS: atom_id res chain seq x y z
N MET A 1 -7.40 0.43 -3.07
CA MET A 1 -8.69 0.45 -2.37
C MET A 1 -8.82 -0.81 -1.54
N GLN A 2 -9.38 -0.73 -0.33
CA GLN A 2 -9.86 -1.89 0.43
C GLN A 2 -11.39 -1.92 0.35
N HIS A 3 -11.96 -3.09 0.10
CA HIS A 3 -13.40 -3.32 -0.01
C HIS A 3 -13.97 -3.81 1.33
N ASP A 4 -15.30 -3.74 1.50
CA ASP A 4 -15.99 -4.12 2.75
C ASP A 4 -15.79 -5.59 3.13
N ASN A 5 -15.54 -6.47 2.15
CA ASN A 5 -15.23 -7.88 2.38
C ASN A 5 -13.76 -8.13 2.77
N GLY A 6 -12.96 -7.07 2.95
CA GLY A 6 -11.53 -7.14 3.28
C GLY A 6 -10.59 -7.33 2.09
N SER A 7 -11.11 -7.54 0.87
CA SER A 7 -10.28 -7.66 -0.34
C SER A 7 -9.74 -6.30 -0.79
N PHE A 8 -8.76 -6.34 -1.69
CA PHE A 8 -8.03 -5.16 -2.16
C PHE A 8 -8.03 -5.09 -3.68
N THR A 9 -8.19 -3.86 -4.17
CA THR A 9 -7.91 -3.49 -5.56
C THR A 9 -6.75 -2.50 -5.61
N PHE A 10 -5.77 -2.77 -6.47
CA PHE A 10 -4.78 -1.79 -6.89
C PHE A 10 -5.01 -1.49 -8.39
N GLU A 11 -5.10 -0.20 -8.71
CA GLU A 11 -5.30 0.26 -10.08
C GLU A 11 -4.24 1.30 -10.43
N TYR A 12 -3.63 1.15 -11.60
CA TYR A 12 -2.81 2.19 -12.18
C TYR A 12 -3.66 3.31 -12.73
N ASP A 13 -3.24 4.55 -12.48
CA ASP A 13 -3.78 5.69 -13.20
C ASP A 13 -3.47 5.58 -14.71
N ASN A 14 -4.45 5.95 -15.55
CA ASN A 14 -4.34 5.88 -17.00
C ASN A 14 -3.15 6.69 -17.55
N SER A 15 -2.82 7.84 -16.95
CA SER A 15 -1.65 8.63 -17.37
C SER A 15 -0.34 7.93 -17.02
N TRP A 16 -0.31 7.18 -15.91
CA TRP A 16 0.87 6.43 -15.49
C TRP A 16 1.09 5.19 -16.35
N ILE A 17 0.03 4.41 -16.62
CA ILE A 17 0.15 3.15 -17.36
C ILE A 17 0.58 3.38 -18.80
N ASN A 18 0.05 4.43 -19.45
CA ASN A 18 0.32 4.75 -20.85
C ASN A 18 1.68 5.44 -21.09
N ASP A 19 2.31 6.00 -20.06
CA ASP A 19 3.63 6.62 -20.18
C ASP A 19 4.75 5.57 -20.04
N THR A 20 5.38 5.17 -21.15
CA THR A 20 6.44 4.14 -21.16
C THR A 20 7.70 4.52 -20.37
N THR A 21 7.87 5.80 -20.02
CA THR A 21 9.00 6.26 -19.19
C THR A 21 8.76 6.03 -17.69
N LYS A 22 7.49 5.84 -17.28
CA LYS A 22 7.12 5.60 -15.88
C LYS A 22 7.30 4.13 -15.50
N PRO A 23 7.98 3.83 -14.39
CA PRO A 23 8.21 2.45 -13.97
C PRO A 23 6.93 1.81 -13.41
N ALA A 24 6.89 0.48 -13.40
CA ALA A 24 5.99 -0.26 -12.52
C ALA A 24 6.37 0.00 -11.06
N ILE A 25 5.42 -0.13 -10.13
CA ILE A 25 5.70 0.10 -8.70
C ILE A 25 6.35 -1.13 -8.07
N SER A 26 6.11 -2.31 -8.64
CA SER A 26 6.66 -3.58 -8.21
C SER A 26 6.78 -4.53 -9.41
N LEU A 27 7.71 -5.47 -9.35
CA LEU A 27 7.77 -6.59 -10.30
C LEU A 27 6.50 -7.47 -10.24
N THR A 28 5.81 -7.49 -9.10
CA THR A 28 4.55 -8.23 -8.90
C THR A 28 3.31 -7.43 -9.29
N LEU A 29 3.47 -6.14 -9.64
CA LEU A 29 2.40 -5.25 -10.10
C LEU A 29 2.87 -4.56 -11.39
N PRO A 30 3.07 -5.30 -12.49
CA PRO A 30 3.56 -4.73 -13.74
C PRO A 30 2.53 -3.83 -14.45
N LYS A 31 2.97 -3.04 -15.43
CA LYS A 31 2.10 -2.09 -16.16
C LYS A 31 1.30 -2.69 -17.32
N PHE A 32 1.34 -4.00 -17.53
CA PHE A 32 0.55 -4.62 -18.62
C PHE A 32 -0.92 -4.88 -18.22
N ASN A 33 -1.22 -4.93 -16.90
CA ASN A 33 -2.58 -4.91 -16.40
C ASN A 33 -2.82 -3.59 -15.68
N GLN A 34 -3.97 -2.98 -15.94
CA GLN A 34 -4.40 -1.75 -15.26
C GLN A 34 -4.83 -2.01 -13.83
N GLU A 35 -5.54 -3.12 -13.60
CA GLU A 35 -6.16 -3.43 -12.33
C GLU A 35 -5.70 -4.79 -11.79
N TYR A 36 -5.51 -4.86 -10.48
CA TYR A 36 -5.12 -6.04 -9.73
C TYR A 36 -6.05 -6.23 -8.54
N HIS A 37 -6.44 -7.47 -8.28
CA HIS A 37 -7.29 -7.85 -7.16
C HIS A 37 -6.59 -8.89 -6.27
N SER A 38 -6.86 -8.84 -4.98
CA SER A 38 -6.33 -9.80 -4.01
C SER A 38 -7.20 -9.82 -2.76
N ASP A 39 -7.40 -11.00 -2.16
CA ASP A 39 -8.08 -11.14 -0.86
C ASP A 39 -7.24 -10.57 0.31
N PHE A 40 -5.94 -10.34 0.05
CA PHE A 40 -4.99 -9.84 1.04
C PHE A 40 -4.29 -8.58 0.53
N LEU A 41 -3.74 -7.79 1.47
CA LEU A 41 -2.91 -6.64 1.13
C LEU A 41 -1.72 -7.09 0.27
N PHE A 42 -1.52 -6.45 -0.89
CA PHE A 42 -0.46 -6.86 -1.82
C PHE A 42 0.91 -6.89 -1.12
N PRO A 43 1.75 -7.91 -1.38
CA PRO A 43 3.06 -8.04 -0.73
C PRO A 43 3.93 -6.79 -0.84
N PHE A 44 3.85 -6.08 -1.97
CA PHE A 44 4.54 -4.79 -2.15
C PHE A 44 4.22 -3.79 -1.03
N PHE A 45 2.94 -3.60 -0.72
CA PHE A 45 2.51 -2.68 0.34
C PHE A 45 2.72 -3.27 1.74
N TYR A 46 2.55 -4.58 1.91
CA TYR A 46 2.79 -5.24 3.19
C TYR A 46 4.24 -5.08 3.65
N ASN A 47 5.19 -5.16 2.71
CA ASN A 47 6.61 -4.97 2.99
C ASN A 47 7.00 -3.52 3.34
N MET A 48 6.07 -2.56 3.23
CA MET A 48 6.27 -1.18 3.68
C MET A 48 5.88 -0.99 5.16
N LEU A 49 5.29 -1.98 5.80
CA LEU A 49 4.82 -1.88 7.17
C LEU A 49 5.99 -1.94 8.16
N PRO A 50 5.90 -1.21 9.30
CA PRO A 50 6.85 -1.41 10.38
C PRO A 50 6.68 -2.80 10.99
N GLU A 51 7.78 -3.35 11.49
CA GLU A 51 7.82 -4.67 12.12
C GLU A 51 8.30 -4.60 13.58
N GLY A 52 8.13 -5.69 14.31
CA GLY A 52 8.62 -5.85 15.69
C GLY A 52 8.21 -4.71 16.63
N SER A 53 9.17 -4.19 17.39
CA SER A 53 8.95 -3.13 18.37
C SER A 53 8.43 -1.82 17.74
N ASN A 54 8.86 -1.49 16.52
CA ASN A 54 8.39 -0.29 15.82
C ASN A 54 6.91 -0.39 15.50
N LYS A 55 6.45 -1.57 15.04
CA LYS A 55 5.02 -1.83 14.81
C LYS A 55 4.20 -1.57 16.07
N GLN A 56 4.66 -2.08 17.22
CA GLN A 56 3.97 -1.93 18.50
C GLN A 56 3.84 -0.45 18.92
N VAL A 57 4.93 0.33 18.78
CA VAL A 57 4.93 1.76 19.11
C VAL A 57 3.96 2.52 18.21
N VAL A 58 4.01 2.30 16.89
CA VAL A 58 3.11 2.97 15.94
C VAL A 58 1.64 2.65 16.25
N CYS A 59 1.32 1.37 16.50
CA CYS A 59 -0.05 0.95 16.84
C CYS A 59 -0.54 1.65 18.11
N LYS A 60 0.29 1.68 19.16
CA LYS A 60 -0.07 2.31 20.44
C LYS A 60 -0.28 3.81 20.30
N LEU A 61 0.61 4.51 19.59
CA LEU A 61 0.53 5.97 19.42
C LEU A 61 -0.67 6.40 18.58
N ASN A 62 -1.05 5.60 17.57
CA ASN A 62 -2.12 5.92 16.64
C ASN A 62 -3.44 5.17 16.95
N ARG A 63 -3.50 4.42 18.05
CA ARG A 63 -4.67 3.62 18.48
C ARG A 63 -5.15 2.64 17.39
N LEU A 64 -4.22 2.01 16.70
CA LEU A 64 -4.50 1.01 15.67
C LEU A 64 -4.44 -0.41 16.25
N ASP A 65 -5.25 -1.31 15.69
CA ASP A 65 -5.10 -2.74 15.93
C ASP A 65 -3.80 -3.23 15.27
N ILE A 66 -3.06 -4.13 15.95
CA ILE A 66 -1.80 -4.68 15.41
C ILE A 66 -2.00 -5.48 14.13
N ASN A 67 -3.21 -5.97 13.88
CA ASN A 67 -3.59 -6.72 12.68
C ASN A 67 -4.23 -5.82 11.61
N ASP A 68 -4.45 -4.53 11.88
CA ASP A 68 -4.93 -3.56 10.89
C ASP A 68 -3.80 -3.09 9.99
N HIS A 69 -3.37 -3.99 9.09
CA HIS A 69 -2.27 -3.75 8.15
C HIS A 69 -2.53 -2.56 7.23
N PHE A 70 -3.78 -2.32 6.82
CA PHE A 70 -4.10 -1.22 5.93
C PHE A 70 -4.12 0.12 6.68
N GLY A 71 -4.67 0.18 7.90
CA GLY A 71 -4.58 1.36 8.76
C GLY A 71 -3.14 1.71 9.13
N LEU A 72 -2.31 0.70 9.41
CA LEU A 72 -0.87 0.85 9.59
C LEU A 72 -0.20 1.47 8.35
N LEU A 73 -0.48 0.92 7.16
CA LEU A 73 0.06 1.44 5.89
C LEU A 73 -0.30 2.92 5.70
N LEU A 74 -1.58 3.28 5.85
CA LEU A 74 -2.04 4.65 5.67
C LEU A 74 -1.41 5.63 6.68
N THR A 75 -1.04 5.13 7.86
CA THR A 75 -0.41 5.93 8.92
C THR A 75 1.07 6.14 8.67
N THR A 76 1.80 5.09 8.30
CA THR A 76 3.27 5.16 8.19
C THR A 76 3.73 5.57 6.80
N ALA A 77 3.03 5.12 5.75
CA ALA A 77 3.50 5.28 4.38
C ALA A 77 3.25 6.66 3.74
N LYS A 78 2.80 7.64 4.54
CA LYS A 78 2.54 9.01 4.09
C LYS A 78 3.81 9.85 3.97
N ASN A 79 4.72 9.71 4.93
CA ASN A 79 5.84 10.64 5.11
C ASN A 79 7.21 9.98 4.98
N ASP A 80 7.37 8.77 5.52
CA ASP A 80 8.67 8.10 5.64
C ASP A 80 8.53 6.65 5.14
N THR A 81 8.74 6.47 3.84
CA THR A 81 8.61 5.18 3.16
C THR A 81 9.94 4.77 2.60
N ILE A 82 10.23 3.48 2.65
CA ILE A 82 11.34 2.92 1.90
C ILE A 82 10.97 2.99 0.40
N GLY A 83 11.85 3.61 -0.39
CA GLY A 83 11.67 3.75 -1.84
C GLY A 83 10.98 5.06 -2.24
N ALA A 84 10.36 5.06 -3.42
CA ALA A 84 9.80 6.25 -4.08
C ALA A 84 8.26 6.31 -4.07
N VAL A 85 7.60 5.48 -3.25
CA VAL A 85 6.14 5.35 -3.23
C VAL A 85 5.58 5.82 -1.90
N LYS A 86 4.63 6.76 -1.96
CA LYS A 86 3.84 7.21 -0.81
C LYS A 86 2.41 6.70 -0.94
N VAL A 87 1.80 6.36 0.19
CA VAL A 87 0.38 6.00 0.25
C VAL A 87 -0.37 7.12 0.97
N ILE A 88 -1.31 7.74 0.27
CA ILE A 88 -2.07 8.88 0.75
C ILE A 88 -3.55 8.55 0.61
N LYS A 89 -4.32 8.77 1.68
CA LYS A 89 -5.77 8.68 1.64
C LYS A 89 -6.31 9.81 0.75
N ILE A 90 -7.12 9.45 -0.23
CA ILE A 90 -7.88 10.40 -1.05
C ILE A 90 -9.16 10.71 -0.29
N GLU A 91 -9.51 12.00 -0.20
CA GLU A 91 -10.76 12.49 0.41
C GLU A 91 -11.95 12.32 -0.53
#